data_AF-A0A5N7RU25-F1
#
_entry.id   AF-A0A5N7RU25-F1
#
_cell.length_a   1.000
_cell.length_b   1.000
_cell.length_c   1.000
_cell.angle_alpha   90.00
_cell.angle_beta   90.00
_cell.angle_gamma   90.00
#
_symmetry.space_group_name_H-M   'P 1'
#
loop_
_entity.id
_entity.type
_entity.pdbx_description
1 polymer ?
#
loop_
_entity_poly.entity_id
_entity_poly.type
_entity_poly.pdbx_seq_one_letter_code
_entity_poly.pdbx_strand_id
1 'polypeptide(L)'
;MSRTPWKTSTRPRPFSTRNDPDARGSHASMIDRNAAVLETVAFFQATRIEKAMNMPHSPRLSTDFSPADMARALEDAMQTPAPTRIDKQVPSVPWGPTLQFDTTHVYPALSESLERTATLGSSVSADSAARARVTTSGIPDHKAPLPKLRYFAPVGVAGGMGPLATVDLQKKLFEAGERKLNELAAQTGRQVTDQDHMGVISFNLGHMIQDRTAYIKSFKGDPDDPQAVREHLLKDVAENPFWGALHVCMALKNAGAHVIMFPCNTFHAWFDLLAEHVKLPMLHIAEATVLSLQQAKDELPENPQIGLIATTGTVDSRLYQAAGERMEKFGGPKITWRHPTPGTQDKAMRGIYDGVKAGDMPLGAALLNEVVLELIKDGVHAFVDGCTEVHPAIGDITYPVPQVDAATALAETAVRLSMVLARLERKFS
;
A
#
# COMPACT_ATOMS: atom_id res chain seq x y z
N MET A 1 17.02 -26.88 67.19
CA MET A 1 17.44 -25.87 68.19
C MET A 1 17.77 -24.59 67.42
N SER A 2 16.82 -23.65 67.39
CA SER A 2 16.92 -22.26 67.91
C SER A 2 17.56 -21.27 66.93
N ARG A 3 17.05 -20.07 66.66
CA ARG A 3 15.82 -19.35 67.02
C ARG A 3 15.73 -18.18 66.02
N THR A 4 14.50 -17.89 65.61
CA THR A 4 13.93 -16.76 64.83
C THR A 4 14.00 -15.41 65.59
N PRO A 5 13.25 -14.33 65.24
CA PRO A 5 12.90 -13.63 63.96
C PRO A 5 12.90 -12.08 64.12
N TRP A 6 12.48 -11.30 63.10
CA TRP A 6 11.57 -10.15 63.33
C TRP A 6 10.50 -10.04 62.22
N LYS A 7 9.24 -9.98 62.66
CA LYS A 7 7.98 -9.68 61.94
C LYS A 7 7.81 -8.14 61.85
N THR A 8 6.92 -7.50 61.06
CA THR A 8 5.44 -7.55 61.01
C THR A 8 4.95 -6.70 59.81
N SER A 9 4.19 -7.20 58.83
CA SER A 9 2.71 -7.15 58.68
C SER A 9 1.99 -5.88 59.17
N THR A 10 1.17 -5.24 58.32
CA THR A 10 -0.32 -5.40 58.34
C THR A 10 -1.00 -4.66 57.18
N ARG A 11 -2.04 -5.32 56.62
CA ARG A 11 -2.96 -4.91 55.55
C ARG A 11 -4.27 -4.30 56.15
N PRO A 12 -5.25 -3.84 55.34
CA PRO A 12 -6.03 -2.61 55.58
C PRO A 12 -7.55 -2.78 55.86
N ARG A 13 -8.24 -1.60 55.93
CA ARG A 13 -9.69 -1.26 55.77
C ARG A 13 -10.47 -0.97 57.09
N PRO A 14 -11.72 -0.40 57.09
CA PRO A 14 -12.44 0.56 56.18
C PRO A 14 -13.27 1.65 56.97
N PHE A 15 -14.14 2.41 56.24
CA PHE A 15 -15.30 3.25 56.69
C PHE A 15 -14.99 4.69 57.21
N SER A 16 -15.82 5.74 57.08
CA SER A 16 -17.21 5.96 56.62
C SER A 16 -17.43 7.44 56.27
N THR A 17 -18.54 7.71 55.58
CA THR A 17 -19.15 9.02 55.27
C THR A 17 -19.64 9.82 56.48
N ARG A 18 -19.60 11.17 56.40
CA ARG A 18 -20.60 12.13 56.94
C ARG A 18 -20.34 13.58 56.47
N ASN A 19 -21.40 14.21 55.92
CA ASN A 19 -21.60 15.66 55.76
C ASN A 19 -21.73 16.32 57.16
N ASP A 20 -21.63 17.62 57.46
CA ASP A 20 -21.76 18.93 56.76
C ASP A 20 -21.27 20.03 57.79
N PRO A 21 -21.63 21.33 57.71
CA PRO A 21 -21.13 22.47 56.93
C PRO A 21 -20.39 23.54 57.79
N ASP A 22 -19.54 24.40 57.21
CA ASP A 22 -19.60 25.87 57.38
C ASP A 22 -18.39 26.65 56.81
N ALA A 23 -18.70 27.87 56.34
CA ALA A 23 -17.87 29.08 56.27
C ALA A 23 -16.81 29.26 55.15
N ARG A 24 -17.29 29.79 54.02
CA ARG A 24 -16.84 31.00 53.28
C ARG A 24 -15.42 31.57 53.51
N GLY A 25 -14.68 31.73 52.40
CA GLY A 25 -13.54 32.66 52.17
C GLY A 25 -12.38 31.96 51.44
N SER A 26 -11.77 32.39 50.36
CA SER A 26 -11.70 33.65 49.61
C SER A 26 -11.25 33.34 48.17
N HIS A 27 -11.90 33.93 47.16
CA HIS A 27 -11.47 33.88 45.75
C HIS A 27 -10.21 34.73 45.53
N ALA A 28 -9.02 34.13 45.63
CA ALA A 28 -7.78 34.70 45.13
C ALA A 28 -6.67 33.63 45.04
N SER A 29 -6.67 32.75 44.03
CA SER A 29 -5.46 31.94 43.72
C SER A 29 -5.39 31.23 42.36
N MET A 30 -6.14 31.64 41.33
CA MET A 30 -6.07 31.02 39.99
C MET A 30 -5.34 31.85 38.93
N ILE A 31 -5.16 33.16 39.16
CA ILE A 31 -4.49 34.06 38.21
C ILE A 31 -2.96 33.99 38.36
N ASP A 32 -2.43 33.86 39.57
CA ASP A 32 -0.97 33.78 39.81
C ASP A 32 -0.32 32.46 39.36
N ARG A 33 -1.09 31.36 39.24
CA ARG A 33 -0.55 30.08 38.76
C ARG A 33 -0.32 30.07 37.24
N ASN A 34 -1.03 30.90 36.47
CA ASN A 34 -0.86 30.98 35.02
C ASN A 34 0.34 31.86 34.62
N ALA A 35 0.70 32.87 35.41
CA ALA A 35 1.85 33.73 35.16
C ALA A 35 3.19 32.96 35.27
N ALA A 36 3.33 32.08 36.27
CA ALA A 36 4.55 31.27 36.46
C ALA A 36 4.77 30.21 35.36
N VAL A 37 3.69 29.71 34.75
CA VAL A 37 3.76 28.78 33.61
C VAL A 37 4.23 29.52 32.35
N LEU A 38 3.81 30.77 32.16
CA LEU A 38 4.20 31.59 31.00
C LEU A 38 5.69 31.95 31.00
N GLU A 39 6.29 32.28 32.15
CA GLU A 39 7.73 32.56 32.24
C GLU A 39 8.59 31.31 31.97
N THR A 40 8.14 30.14 32.41
CA THR A 40 8.87 28.87 32.21
C THR A 40 8.83 28.43 30.73
N VAL A 41 7.70 28.62 30.05
CA VAL A 41 7.56 28.29 28.61
C VAL A 41 8.37 29.25 27.74
N ALA A 42 8.42 30.55 28.09
CA ALA A 42 9.22 31.54 27.38
C ALA A 42 10.73 31.26 27.48
N PHE A 43 11.22 30.83 28.66
CA PHE A 43 12.65 30.53 28.86
C PHE A 43 13.11 29.28 28.10
N PHE A 44 12.26 28.25 28.00
CA PHE A 44 12.57 27.03 27.23
C PHE A 44 12.52 27.24 25.71
N GLN A 45 11.73 28.21 25.21
CA GLN A 45 11.73 28.58 23.80
C GLN A 45 13.00 29.35 23.41
N ALA A 46 13.47 30.27 24.26
CA ALA A 46 14.66 31.07 23.97
C ALA A 46 15.95 30.22 23.81
N THR A 47 16.14 29.19 24.65
CA THR A 47 17.33 28.32 24.60
C THR A 47 17.32 27.30 23.45
N ARG A 48 16.15 26.99 22.87
CA ARG A 48 16.04 26.13 21.67
C ARG A 48 16.26 26.88 20.37
N ILE A 49 16.00 28.19 20.35
CA ILE A 49 16.18 29.03 19.16
C ILE A 49 17.67 29.21 18.83
N GLU A 50 18.56 29.36 19.81
CA GLU A 50 20.00 29.51 19.55
C GLU A 50 20.65 28.27 18.93
N LYS A 51 20.19 27.05 19.25
CA LYS A 51 20.71 25.81 18.65
C LYS A 51 20.19 25.53 17.24
N ALA A 52 19.09 26.15 16.83
CA ALA A 52 18.49 25.97 15.50
C ALA A 52 19.07 26.91 14.42
N MET A 53 19.85 27.93 14.80
CA MET A 53 20.38 28.94 13.88
C MET A 53 21.56 28.48 13.01
N ASN A 54 21.98 27.21 13.09
CA ASN A 54 23.16 26.69 12.39
C ASN A 54 22.87 25.63 11.30
N MET A 55 21.64 25.57 10.76
CA MET A 55 21.32 24.74 9.59
C MET A 55 21.07 25.60 8.34
N PRO A 56 21.67 25.30 7.16
CA PRO A 56 21.64 26.22 6.01
C PRO A 56 20.28 26.46 5.35
N HIS A 57 19.23 25.68 5.66
CA HIS A 57 17.95 25.75 4.92
C HIS A 57 16.68 25.60 5.78
N SER A 58 16.69 26.00 7.05
CA SER A 58 15.44 26.10 7.80
C SER A 58 14.68 27.37 7.38
N PRO A 59 13.43 27.27 6.88
CA PRO A 59 12.60 28.45 6.67
C PRO A 59 12.41 29.14 8.02
N ARG A 60 12.81 30.41 8.12
CA ARG A 60 12.51 31.23 9.28
C ARG A 60 11.01 31.49 9.28
N LEU A 61 10.29 30.90 10.24
CA LEU A 61 8.92 31.29 10.54
C LEU A 61 8.96 32.73 11.08
N SER A 62 8.73 33.69 10.18
CA SER A 62 8.38 35.05 10.55
C SER A 62 6.89 35.07 10.84
N THR A 63 6.51 35.42 12.05
CA THR A 63 5.10 35.70 12.37
C THR A 63 4.99 37.17 12.73
N ASP A 64 4.54 37.99 11.79
CA ASP A 64 4.26 39.42 11.98
C ASP A 64 2.91 39.63 12.70
N PHE A 65 2.64 38.88 13.76
CA PHE A 65 1.45 39.13 14.58
C PHE A 65 1.75 40.21 15.60
N SER A 66 0.98 41.29 15.58
CA SER A 66 1.02 42.26 16.67
C SER A 66 0.43 41.62 17.94
N PRO A 67 0.76 42.13 19.14
CA PRO A 67 0.11 41.70 20.38
C PRO A 67 -1.42 41.80 20.33
N ALA A 68 -1.97 42.74 19.55
CA ALA A 68 -3.41 42.88 19.33
C ALA A 68 -3.98 41.75 18.45
N ASP A 69 -3.22 41.28 17.45
CA ASP A 69 -3.62 40.14 16.62
C ASP A 69 -3.60 38.84 17.42
N MET A 70 -2.61 38.68 18.30
CA MET A 70 -2.56 37.55 19.23
C MET A 70 -3.72 37.56 20.22
N ALA A 71 -4.04 38.73 20.81
CA ALA A 71 -5.14 38.85 21.77
C ALA A 71 -6.49 38.50 21.13
N ARG A 72 -6.74 39.02 19.92
CA ARG A 72 -7.97 38.75 19.16
C ARG A 72 -8.08 37.29 18.72
N ALA A 73 -6.99 36.69 18.27
CA ALA A 73 -6.98 35.26 17.94
C ALA A 73 -7.22 34.37 19.17
N LEU A 74 -6.75 34.80 20.35
CA LEU A 74 -7.03 34.12 21.61
C LEU A 74 -8.49 34.24 22.01
N GLU A 75 -9.08 35.43 21.84
CA GLU A 75 -10.50 35.70 22.10
C GLU A 75 -11.40 34.85 21.18
N ASP A 76 -11.08 34.77 19.88
CA ASP A 76 -11.77 33.91 18.92
C ASP A 76 -11.61 32.41 19.25
N ALA A 77 -10.43 31.98 19.71
CA ALA A 77 -10.18 30.59 20.11
C ALA A 77 -10.88 30.21 21.43
N MET A 78 -11.16 31.20 22.30
CA MET A 78 -11.88 31.02 23.55
C MET A 78 -13.40 30.99 23.37
N GLN A 79 -13.92 31.44 22.22
CA GLN A 79 -15.31 31.21 21.86
C GLN A 79 -15.49 29.72 21.58
N THR A 80 -16.19 29.01 22.47
CA THR A 80 -16.52 27.60 22.26
C THR A 80 -17.42 27.50 21.02
N PRO A 81 -16.97 26.91 19.89
CA PRO A 81 -17.81 26.80 18.73
C PRO A 81 -19.03 25.97 19.09
N ALA A 82 -20.22 26.39 18.66
CA ALA A 82 -21.39 25.53 18.74
C ALA A 82 -21.04 24.19 18.07
N PRO A 83 -21.35 23.03 18.66
CA PRO A 83 -21.02 21.75 18.08
C PRO A 83 -21.70 21.63 16.71
N THR A 84 -20.94 21.84 15.65
CA THR A 84 -21.39 21.60 14.28
C THR A 84 -21.57 20.10 14.15
N ARG A 85 -22.82 19.65 14.16
CA ARG A 85 -23.15 18.27 13.81
C ARG A 85 -22.93 18.13 12.31
N ILE A 86 -21.74 17.69 11.93
CA ILE A 86 -21.45 17.27 10.56
C ILE A 86 -22.15 15.93 10.40
N ASP A 87 -23.31 15.94 9.75
CA ASP A 87 -23.89 14.70 9.26
C ASP A 87 -22.84 14.00 8.41
N LYS A 88 -22.71 12.67 8.59
CA LYS A 88 -21.74 11.85 7.86
C LYS A 88 -22.07 11.90 6.37
N GLN A 89 -21.55 12.91 5.67
CA GLN A 89 -21.59 12.97 4.23
C GLN A 89 -20.60 11.93 3.74
N VAL A 90 -21.12 10.84 3.19
CA VAL A 90 -20.36 10.03 2.24
C VAL A 90 -20.68 10.64 0.87
N PRO A 91 -19.90 11.60 0.36
CA PRO A 91 -20.03 11.92 -1.05
C PRO A 91 -19.69 10.65 -1.82
N SER A 92 -20.65 10.15 -2.63
CA SER A 92 -20.28 9.27 -3.74
C SER A 92 -19.54 10.16 -4.71
N VAL A 93 -18.21 10.21 -4.61
CA VAL A 93 -17.46 10.97 -5.60
C VAL A 93 -17.62 10.21 -6.92
N PRO A 94 -18.11 10.86 -8.00
CA PRO A 94 -18.56 10.19 -9.23
C PRO A 94 -17.41 9.69 -10.12
N TRP A 95 -16.20 9.58 -9.58
CA TRP A 95 -14.98 9.12 -10.26
C TRP A 95 -14.82 7.60 -10.37
N GLY A 96 -15.77 6.82 -9.84
CA GLY A 96 -15.72 5.36 -9.82
C GLY A 96 -15.95 4.74 -11.20
N PRO A 97 -15.59 3.46 -11.40
CA PRO A 97 -15.90 2.74 -12.63
C PRO A 97 -17.41 2.64 -12.85
N THR A 98 -17.86 2.82 -14.09
CA THR A 98 -19.26 2.60 -14.48
C THR A 98 -19.53 1.10 -14.57
N LEU A 99 -18.59 0.35 -15.14
CA LEU A 99 -18.65 -1.10 -15.26
C LEU A 99 -18.07 -1.77 -14.01
N GLN A 100 -18.86 -2.65 -13.40
CA GLN A 100 -18.47 -3.39 -12.20
C GLN A 100 -17.72 -4.67 -12.59
N PHE A 101 -16.40 -4.57 -12.74
CA PHE A 101 -15.51 -5.73 -12.89
C PHE A 101 -14.95 -6.19 -11.53
N ASP A 102 -14.37 -7.40 -11.50
CA ASP A 102 -13.63 -7.92 -10.36
C ASP A 102 -12.35 -8.67 -10.81
N THR A 103 -11.58 -9.19 -9.84
CA THR A 103 -10.32 -9.90 -10.07
C THR A 103 -10.43 -11.08 -11.02
N THR A 104 -11.57 -11.78 -11.09
CA THR A 104 -11.75 -12.94 -11.98
C THR A 104 -11.74 -12.53 -13.46
N HIS A 105 -11.98 -11.25 -13.75
CA HIS A 105 -12.03 -10.71 -15.11
C HIS A 105 -10.66 -10.26 -15.63
N VAL A 106 -9.63 -10.18 -14.79
CA VAL A 106 -8.30 -9.63 -15.13
C VAL A 106 -7.63 -10.41 -16.27
N TYR A 107 -7.36 -11.71 -16.08
CA TYR A 107 -6.66 -12.53 -17.07
C TYR A 107 -7.47 -12.76 -18.36
N PRO A 108 -8.81 -12.93 -18.29
CA PRO A 108 -9.65 -12.86 -19.48
C PRO A 108 -9.54 -11.54 -20.26
N ALA A 109 -9.37 -10.40 -19.58
CA ALA A 109 -9.21 -9.09 -20.21
C ALA A 109 -7.87 -8.99 -20.93
N LEU A 110 -6.82 -9.44 -20.25
CA LEU A 110 -5.44 -9.41 -20.72
C LEU A 110 -5.15 -10.40 -21.85
N SER A 111 -5.98 -11.43 -22.01
CA SER A 111 -5.88 -12.45 -23.07
C SER A 111 -6.79 -12.19 -24.28
N GLU A 112 -7.43 -11.01 -24.35
CA GLU A 112 -8.39 -10.63 -25.41
C GLU A 112 -9.64 -11.53 -25.50
N SER A 113 -9.82 -12.48 -24.57
CA SER A 113 -10.98 -13.38 -24.48
C SER A 113 -12.26 -12.65 -24.03
N LEU A 114 -12.13 -11.51 -23.35
CA LEU A 114 -13.25 -10.67 -22.94
C LEU A 114 -14.01 -10.08 -24.14
N GLU A 115 -13.37 -9.87 -25.30
CA GLU A 115 -14.08 -9.51 -26.52
C GLU A 115 -14.97 -10.66 -27.01
N ARG A 116 -14.50 -11.91 -26.96
CA ARG A 116 -15.33 -13.09 -27.28
C ARG A 116 -16.46 -13.28 -26.28
N THR A 117 -16.23 -13.00 -25.00
CA THR A 117 -17.24 -13.12 -23.93
C THR A 117 -18.31 -12.02 -24.03
N ALA A 118 -17.93 -10.79 -24.37
CA ALA A 118 -18.86 -9.71 -24.67
C ALA A 118 -19.65 -9.95 -25.98
N THR A 119 -19.07 -10.68 -26.94
CA THR A 119 -19.73 -11.07 -28.19
C THR A 119 -20.65 -12.30 -28.01
N LEU A 120 -20.43 -13.11 -26.97
CA LEU A 120 -21.20 -14.33 -26.65
C LEU A 120 -22.43 -14.09 -25.74
N GLY A 121 -22.72 -12.84 -25.35
CA GLY A 121 -24.02 -12.42 -24.84
C GLY A 121 -24.66 -13.35 -23.81
N SER A 122 -24.27 -13.26 -22.54
CA SER A 122 -25.05 -13.76 -21.41
C SER A 122 -24.77 -12.91 -20.17
N SER A 123 -25.58 -11.86 -19.99
CA SER A 123 -25.79 -11.10 -18.74
C SER A 123 -24.55 -10.72 -17.91
N VAL A 124 -24.00 -9.51 -18.13
CA VAL A 124 -23.88 -8.61 -16.98
C VAL A 124 -25.31 -8.14 -16.74
N SER A 125 -25.99 -8.67 -15.71
CA SER A 125 -27.40 -8.34 -15.49
C SER A 125 -27.53 -6.83 -15.28
N ALA A 126 -28.15 -6.14 -16.23
CA ALA A 126 -28.67 -4.78 -16.08
C ALA A 126 -29.96 -4.77 -15.23
N ASP A 127 -30.06 -5.63 -14.22
CA ASP A 127 -31.19 -5.68 -13.28
C ASP A 127 -30.87 -4.86 -12.03
N SER A 128 -30.80 -3.55 -12.24
CA SER A 128 -31.24 -2.54 -11.25
C SER A 128 -31.44 -1.16 -11.91
N ALA A 129 -31.86 -1.12 -13.18
CA ALA A 129 -32.19 0.12 -13.89
C ALA A 129 -33.55 0.74 -13.49
N ALA A 130 -34.17 0.30 -12.40
CA ALA A 130 -35.43 0.86 -11.92
C ALA A 130 -35.47 0.97 -10.39
N ARG A 131 -35.47 2.23 -9.92
CA ARG A 131 -35.78 2.74 -8.57
C ARG A 131 -34.63 2.83 -7.57
N ALA A 132 -33.88 3.92 -7.71
CA ALA A 132 -33.50 4.75 -6.56
C ALA A 132 -33.57 6.23 -6.99
N ARG A 133 -34.59 6.97 -6.54
CA ARG A 133 -34.49 8.44 -6.50
C ARG A 133 -33.61 8.78 -5.31
N VAL A 134 -32.35 9.07 -5.57
CA VAL A 134 -31.44 9.66 -4.58
C VAL A 134 -31.44 11.16 -4.83
N THR A 135 -31.91 11.92 -3.85
CA THR A 135 -31.82 13.37 -3.83
C THR A 135 -30.42 13.76 -3.37
N THR A 136 -29.59 14.29 -4.27
CA THR A 136 -28.37 15.03 -3.92
C THR A 136 -28.73 16.50 -3.78
N SER A 137 -28.87 17.00 -2.56
CA SER A 137 -28.83 18.45 -2.35
C SER A 137 -27.37 18.90 -2.46
N GLY A 138 -27.00 19.45 -3.61
CA GLY A 138 -25.72 20.17 -3.76
C GLY A 138 -25.24 20.37 -5.19
N ILE A 139 -24.95 19.29 -5.91
CA ILE A 139 -24.55 19.32 -7.32
C ILE A 139 -25.13 18.07 -7.97
N PRO A 140 -25.93 18.16 -9.05
CA PRO A 140 -26.38 16.98 -9.75
C PRO A 140 -25.18 16.34 -10.47
N ASP A 141 -24.87 15.07 -10.18
CA ASP A 141 -23.69 14.37 -10.73
C ASP A 141 -23.64 14.36 -12.27
N HIS A 142 -24.81 14.47 -12.92
CA HIS A 142 -24.96 14.64 -14.38
C HIS A 142 -24.58 16.04 -14.91
N LYS A 143 -24.17 16.97 -14.05
CA LYS A 143 -23.79 18.35 -14.40
C LYS A 143 -22.30 18.64 -14.26
N ALA A 144 -21.49 17.74 -13.69
CA ALA A 144 -20.04 17.93 -13.68
C ALA A 144 -19.49 17.57 -15.07
N PRO A 145 -18.97 18.52 -15.86
CA PRO A 145 -18.46 18.25 -17.20
C PRO A 145 -17.07 17.61 -17.13
N LEU A 146 -16.98 16.40 -16.58
CA LEU A 146 -15.72 15.69 -16.46
C LEU A 146 -15.29 15.13 -17.83
N PRO A 147 -14.00 15.19 -18.17
CA PRO A 147 -13.49 14.57 -19.38
C PRO A 147 -13.66 13.05 -19.33
N LYS A 148 -13.99 12.44 -20.47
CA LYS A 148 -14.06 10.97 -20.60
C LYS A 148 -12.67 10.34 -20.47
N LEU A 149 -12.60 9.08 -20.03
CA LEU A 149 -11.37 8.29 -20.03
C LEU A 149 -10.80 8.17 -21.45
N ARG A 150 -9.56 8.60 -21.67
CA ARG A 150 -8.97 8.70 -23.01
C ARG A 150 -8.18 7.47 -23.43
N TYR A 151 -7.15 7.12 -22.67
CA TYR A 151 -6.28 5.95 -22.94
C TYR A 151 -6.33 4.94 -21.81
N PHE A 152 -6.44 5.41 -20.57
CA PHE A 152 -6.31 4.61 -19.36
C PHE A 152 -7.47 4.86 -18.40
N ALA A 153 -7.81 3.82 -17.63
CA ALA A 153 -8.64 3.91 -16.45
C ALA A 153 -7.75 4.16 -15.21
N PRO A 154 -8.20 4.96 -14.22
CA PRO A 154 -7.43 5.22 -13.02
C PRO A 154 -7.07 3.95 -12.25
N VAL A 155 -5.84 3.86 -11.78
CA VAL A 155 -5.36 2.74 -10.95
C VAL A 155 -5.10 3.18 -9.52
N GLY A 156 -5.31 2.26 -8.59
CA GLY A 156 -5.08 2.41 -7.16
C GLY A 156 -3.85 1.65 -6.70
N VAL A 157 -2.92 2.32 -6.03
CA VAL A 157 -1.73 1.71 -5.42
C VAL A 157 -1.92 1.68 -3.90
N ALA A 158 -2.10 0.47 -3.36
CA ALA A 158 -2.16 0.23 -1.91
C ALA A 158 -0.74 -0.06 -1.39
N GLY A 159 -0.02 1.00 -1.04
CA GLY A 159 1.40 0.99 -0.71
C GLY A 159 1.72 1.04 0.79
N GLY A 160 2.99 1.29 1.10
CA GLY A 160 3.52 1.33 2.47
C GLY A 160 4.31 0.10 2.90
N MET A 161 4.63 -0.81 1.97
CA MET A 161 5.14 -2.15 2.28
C MET A 161 6.45 -2.58 1.56
N GLY A 162 7.40 -1.70 1.25
CA GLY A 162 7.69 -0.44 1.94
C GLY A 162 7.29 0.86 1.20
N PRO A 163 7.55 2.02 1.84
CA PRO A 163 7.25 3.32 1.24
C PRO A 163 8.00 3.60 -0.05
N LEU A 164 9.29 3.23 -0.14
CA LEU A 164 10.09 3.43 -1.35
C LEU A 164 9.60 2.57 -2.52
N ALA A 165 9.31 1.29 -2.26
CA ALA A 165 8.71 0.38 -3.25
C ALA A 165 7.39 0.91 -3.84
N THR A 166 6.64 1.68 -3.06
CA THR A 166 5.40 2.33 -3.54
C THR A 166 5.70 3.42 -4.55
N VAL A 167 6.66 4.29 -4.25
CA VAL A 167 7.09 5.38 -5.15
C VAL A 167 7.73 4.81 -6.41
N ASP A 168 8.55 3.77 -6.26
CA ASP A 168 9.17 3.05 -7.37
C ASP A 168 8.12 2.44 -8.33
N LEU A 169 7.08 1.77 -7.81
CA LEU A 169 5.98 1.29 -8.65
C LEU A 169 5.25 2.42 -9.37
N GLN A 170 5.01 3.56 -8.72
CA GLN A 170 4.39 4.72 -9.36
C GLN A 170 5.21 5.24 -10.54
N LYS A 171 6.53 5.38 -10.35
CA LYS A 171 7.45 5.76 -11.43
C LYS A 171 7.32 4.78 -12.60
N LYS A 172 7.39 3.47 -12.33
CA LYS A 172 7.27 2.41 -13.35
C LYS A 172 5.94 2.42 -14.09
N LEU A 173 4.83 2.74 -13.40
CA LEU A 173 3.51 2.90 -14.03
C LEU A 173 3.51 4.04 -15.07
N PHE A 174 4.12 5.18 -14.73
CA PHE A 174 4.23 6.31 -15.65
C PHE A 174 5.14 5.98 -16.83
N GLU A 175 6.31 5.39 -16.58
CA GLU A 175 7.24 5.00 -17.64
C GLU A 175 6.63 3.95 -18.60
N ALA A 176 5.95 2.94 -18.05
CA ALA A 176 5.27 1.93 -18.86
C ALA A 176 4.10 2.52 -19.68
N GLY A 177 3.32 3.42 -19.06
CA GLY A 177 2.25 4.14 -19.75
C GLY A 177 2.77 5.05 -20.86
N GLU A 178 3.85 5.78 -20.59
CA GLU A 178 4.52 6.66 -21.54
C GLU A 178 5.06 5.90 -22.75
N ARG A 179 5.68 4.73 -22.55
CA ARG A 179 6.10 3.84 -23.67
C ARG A 179 4.91 3.54 -24.59
N LYS A 180 3.76 3.16 -24.02
CA LYS A 180 2.54 2.87 -24.80
C LYS A 180 1.95 4.10 -25.48
N LEU A 181 1.96 5.25 -24.81
CA LEU A 181 1.51 6.50 -25.42
C LEU A 181 2.41 6.91 -26.59
N ASN A 182 3.73 6.78 -26.46
CA ASN A 182 4.69 7.11 -27.50
C ASN A 182 4.55 6.17 -28.72
N GLU A 183 4.32 4.87 -28.51
CA GLU A 183 4.00 3.91 -29.58
C GLU A 183 2.75 4.35 -30.38
N LEU A 184 1.69 4.78 -29.70
CA LEU A 184 0.44 5.26 -30.33
C LEU A 184 0.60 6.63 -30.99
N ALA A 185 1.37 7.52 -30.37
CA ALA A 185 1.69 8.84 -30.87
C ALA A 185 2.46 8.78 -32.19
N ALA A 186 3.43 7.87 -32.29
CA ALA A 186 4.21 7.65 -33.52
C ALA A 186 3.31 7.25 -34.71
N GLN A 187 2.23 6.50 -34.48
CA GLN A 187 1.28 6.10 -35.52
C GLN A 187 0.38 7.25 -36.00
N THR A 188 0.16 8.25 -35.15
CA THR A 188 -0.81 9.34 -35.38
C THR A 188 -0.15 10.69 -35.65
N GLY A 189 1.18 10.79 -35.52
CA GLY A 189 1.92 12.06 -35.65
C GLY A 189 1.60 13.07 -34.55
N ARG A 190 0.96 12.65 -33.46
CA ARG A 190 0.57 13.51 -32.33
C ARG A 190 1.66 13.51 -31.26
N GLN A 191 1.79 14.59 -30.49
CA GLN A 191 2.58 14.60 -29.26
C GLN A 191 1.80 14.06 -28.06
N VAL A 192 2.48 13.33 -27.19
CA VAL A 192 1.97 12.91 -25.88
C VAL A 192 1.94 14.12 -24.94
N THR A 193 0.87 14.27 -24.16
CA THR A 193 0.74 15.32 -23.14
C THR A 193 0.39 14.73 -21.78
N ASP A 194 0.55 15.51 -20.71
CA ASP A 194 0.22 15.08 -19.33
C ASP A 194 -1.20 14.50 -19.21
N GLN A 195 -2.17 15.07 -19.94
CA GLN A 195 -3.57 14.65 -19.91
C GLN A 195 -3.80 13.27 -20.54
N ASP A 196 -2.80 12.70 -21.21
CA ASP A 196 -2.85 11.35 -21.76
C ASP A 196 -2.40 10.28 -20.77
N HIS A 197 -1.64 10.66 -19.73
CA HIS A 197 -1.08 9.72 -18.77
C HIS A 197 -2.17 9.11 -17.88
N MET A 198 -1.89 7.90 -17.40
CA MET A 198 -2.77 7.16 -16.51
C MET A 198 -2.93 7.88 -15.17
N GLY A 199 -4.17 8.05 -14.73
CA GLY A 199 -4.45 8.50 -13.36
C GLY A 199 -3.99 7.45 -12.35
N VAL A 200 -3.22 7.87 -11.35
CA VAL A 200 -2.74 7.00 -10.26
C VAL A 200 -3.17 7.59 -8.93
N ILE A 201 -3.99 6.84 -8.18
CA ILE A 201 -4.36 7.16 -6.80
C ILE A 201 -3.50 6.27 -5.90
N SER A 202 -2.78 6.84 -4.96
CA SER A 202 -1.85 6.08 -4.13
C SER A 202 -1.98 6.43 -2.67
N PHE A 203 -2.07 5.40 -1.85
CA PHE A 203 -2.01 5.51 -0.41
C PHE A 203 -0.77 4.77 0.09
N ASN A 204 0.18 5.53 0.64
CA ASN A 204 1.43 5.01 1.18
C ASN A 204 1.35 4.97 2.72
N LEU A 205 0.63 3.97 3.26
CA LEU A 205 0.20 3.95 4.66
C LEU A 205 0.82 2.79 5.43
N GLY A 206 2.15 2.79 5.56
CA GLY A 206 2.91 1.71 6.22
C GLY A 206 2.55 1.47 7.68
N HIS A 207 2.01 2.47 8.39
CA HIS A 207 1.53 2.32 9.76
C HIS A 207 0.22 1.53 9.88
N MET A 208 -0.56 1.43 8.79
CA MET A 208 -1.80 0.65 8.76
C MET A 208 -1.53 -0.81 8.43
N ILE A 209 -0.53 -1.09 7.59
CA ILE A 209 -0.26 -2.44 7.07
C ILE A 209 1.01 -2.99 7.73
N GLN A 210 0.80 -3.71 8.83
CA GLN A 210 1.85 -4.28 9.68
C GLN A 210 2.77 -5.26 8.94
N ASP A 211 3.81 -5.75 9.61
CA ASP A 211 4.82 -6.60 8.96
C ASP A 211 4.25 -7.95 8.52
N ARG A 212 4.37 -8.25 7.22
CA ARG A 212 3.79 -9.43 6.59
C ARG A 212 4.53 -10.70 6.99
N THR A 213 5.87 -10.67 6.97
CA THR A 213 6.69 -11.86 7.27
C THR A 213 6.55 -12.25 8.74
N ALA A 214 6.60 -11.29 9.65
CA ALA A 214 6.42 -11.50 11.09
C ALA A 214 5.03 -12.09 11.38
N TYR A 215 3.98 -11.58 10.74
CA TYR A 215 2.63 -12.10 10.96
C TYR A 215 2.46 -13.53 10.42
N ILE A 216 2.94 -13.84 9.22
CA ILE A 216 2.90 -15.19 8.65
C ILE A 216 3.63 -16.18 9.58
N LYS A 217 4.83 -15.81 10.06
CA LYS A 217 5.63 -16.65 10.98
C LYS A 217 5.02 -16.79 12.37
N SER A 218 4.02 -16.00 12.73
CA SER A 218 3.31 -16.14 14.01
C SER A 218 2.29 -17.29 14.02
N PHE A 219 2.01 -17.90 12.85
CA PHE A 219 1.13 -19.05 12.75
C PHE A 219 1.72 -20.26 13.50
N LYS A 220 0.87 -20.93 14.29
CA LYS A 220 1.24 -22.10 15.11
C LYS A 220 0.46 -23.37 14.75
N GLY A 221 -0.34 -23.33 13.68
CA GLY A 221 -1.12 -24.48 13.21
C GLY A 221 -0.37 -25.29 12.16
N ASP A 222 -1.08 -26.25 11.57
CA ASP A 222 -0.59 -27.03 10.43
C ASP A 222 -0.61 -26.15 9.16
N PRO A 223 0.54 -25.86 8.51
CA PRO A 223 0.58 -25.07 7.27
C PRO A 223 -0.11 -25.77 6.09
N ASP A 224 -0.31 -27.09 6.16
CA ASP A 224 -1.00 -27.86 5.14
C ASP A 224 -2.53 -27.92 5.35
N ASP A 225 -3.05 -27.34 6.46
CA ASP A 225 -4.49 -27.16 6.71
C ASP A 225 -4.96 -25.79 6.16
N PRO A 226 -5.66 -25.74 5.01
CA PRO A 226 -6.07 -24.48 4.39
C PRO A 226 -7.06 -23.69 5.25
N GLN A 227 -7.86 -24.38 6.07
CA GLN A 227 -8.83 -23.72 6.95
C GLN A 227 -8.10 -23.04 8.11
N ALA A 228 -7.18 -23.73 8.78
CA ALA A 228 -6.38 -23.14 9.86
C ALA A 228 -5.56 -21.94 9.37
N VAL A 229 -4.95 -22.05 8.18
CA VAL A 229 -4.24 -20.93 7.54
C VAL A 229 -5.19 -19.77 7.27
N ARG A 230 -6.35 -20.03 6.68
CA ARG A 230 -7.36 -18.98 6.41
C ARG A 230 -7.82 -18.28 7.68
N GLU A 231 -8.15 -19.02 8.73
CA GLU A 231 -8.55 -18.48 10.03
C GLU A 231 -7.45 -17.59 10.64
N HIS A 232 -6.19 -18.01 10.53
CA HIS A 232 -5.05 -17.19 10.98
C HIS A 232 -4.91 -15.90 10.16
N LEU A 233 -4.99 -15.97 8.84
CA LEU A 233 -4.87 -14.81 7.95
C LEU A 233 -6.04 -13.81 8.11
N LEU A 234 -7.19 -14.24 8.61
CA LEU A 234 -8.36 -13.40 8.89
C LEU A 234 -8.55 -13.06 10.37
N LYS A 235 -7.62 -13.44 11.25
CA LYS A 235 -7.74 -13.16 12.68
C LYS A 235 -7.87 -11.66 12.92
N ASP A 236 -8.86 -11.26 13.72
CA ASP A 236 -9.15 -9.87 14.06
C ASP A 236 -8.22 -9.36 15.17
N VAL A 237 -7.00 -9.00 14.79
CA VAL A 237 -5.97 -8.42 15.65
C VAL A 237 -5.24 -7.29 14.92
N ALA A 238 -4.73 -6.31 15.67
CA ALA A 238 -4.11 -5.11 15.11
C ALA A 238 -2.82 -5.41 14.33
N GLU A 239 -2.12 -6.49 14.68
CA GLU A 239 -0.90 -6.96 14.02
C GLU A 239 -1.16 -7.57 12.64
N ASN A 240 -2.41 -7.90 12.31
CA ASN A 240 -2.76 -8.53 11.04
C ASN A 240 -2.81 -7.48 9.91
N PRO A 241 -1.94 -7.57 8.88
CA PRO A 241 -1.89 -6.60 7.79
C PRO A 241 -3.17 -6.60 6.93
N PHE A 242 -3.98 -7.66 6.98
CA PHE A 242 -5.24 -7.76 6.23
C PHE A 242 -6.17 -6.57 6.48
N TRP A 243 -6.41 -6.21 7.74
CA TRP A 243 -7.42 -5.22 8.10
C TRP A 243 -7.03 -3.82 7.66
N GLY A 244 -5.78 -3.43 7.87
CA GLY A 244 -5.25 -2.17 7.38
C GLY A 244 -5.37 -2.08 5.86
N ALA A 245 -4.95 -3.13 5.15
CA ALA A 245 -5.02 -3.16 3.71
C ALA A 245 -6.45 -3.12 3.16
N LEU A 246 -7.40 -3.81 3.80
CA LEU A 246 -8.82 -3.75 3.42
C LEU A 246 -9.34 -2.30 3.49
N HIS A 247 -9.02 -1.57 4.56
CA HIS A 247 -9.40 -0.16 4.68
C HIS A 247 -8.77 0.70 3.57
N VAL A 248 -7.49 0.48 3.25
CA VAL A 248 -6.81 1.16 2.14
C VAL A 248 -7.49 0.86 0.81
N CYS A 249 -7.83 -0.39 0.52
CA CYS A 249 -8.51 -0.77 -0.72
C CYS A 249 -9.89 -0.14 -0.84
N MET A 250 -10.68 -0.14 0.23
CA MET A 250 -12.00 0.49 0.23
C MET A 250 -11.88 2.00 0.03
N ALA A 251 -10.88 2.65 0.61
CA ALA A 251 -10.59 4.05 0.35
C ALA A 251 -10.18 4.30 -1.11
N LEU A 252 -9.33 3.46 -1.71
CA LEU A 252 -8.94 3.56 -3.13
C LEU A 252 -10.13 3.36 -4.08
N LYS A 253 -10.98 2.37 -3.79
CA LYS A 253 -12.23 2.13 -4.53
C LYS A 253 -13.15 3.35 -4.45
N ASN A 254 -13.36 3.88 -3.25
CA ASN A 254 -14.12 5.09 -3.03
C ASN A 254 -13.44 6.33 -3.61
N ALA A 255 -12.14 6.26 -3.91
CA ALA A 255 -11.36 7.29 -4.56
C ALA A 255 -11.38 7.22 -6.11
N GLY A 256 -12.10 6.25 -6.69
CA GLY A 256 -12.27 6.15 -8.14
C GLY A 256 -11.30 5.18 -8.84
N ALA A 257 -10.53 4.40 -8.08
CA ALA A 257 -9.69 3.38 -8.67
C ALA A 257 -10.54 2.33 -9.42
N HIS A 258 -10.11 1.98 -10.63
CA HIS A 258 -10.71 0.91 -11.44
C HIS A 258 -9.96 -0.42 -11.26
N VAL A 259 -8.71 -0.37 -10.81
CA VAL A 259 -7.86 -1.52 -10.53
C VAL A 259 -7.05 -1.21 -9.28
N ILE A 260 -6.85 -2.18 -8.40
CA ILE A 260 -5.96 -2.05 -7.23
C ILE A 260 -4.75 -2.96 -7.38
N MET A 261 -3.59 -2.49 -6.92
CA MET A 261 -2.36 -3.27 -6.88
C MET A 261 -1.56 -2.98 -5.62
N PHE A 262 -0.72 -3.95 -5.25
CA PHE A 262 0.15 -3.88 -4.07
C PHE A 262 1.61 -4.03 -4.49
N PRO A 263 2.49 -3.03 -4.24
CA PRO A 263 3.93 -3.12 -4.46
C PRO A 263 4.62 -3.94 -3.36
N CYS A 264 4.11 -5.14 -3.06
CA CYS A 264 4.66 -6.02 -2.04
C CYS A 264 4.36 -7.49 -2.35
N ASN A 265 5.41 -8.28 -2.62
CA ASN A 265 5.27 -9.70 -2.90
C ASN A 265 4.65 -10.47 -1.72
N THR A 266 5.24 -10.36 -0.52
CA THR A 266 4.79 -11.10 0.67
C THR A 266 3.31 -10.85 1.02
N PHE A 267 2.81 -9.65 0.72
CA PHE A 267 1.41 -9.30 1.00
C PHE A 267 0.41 -10.11 0.16
N HIS A 268 0.83 -10.70 -0.95
CA HIS A 268 -0.08 -11.46 -1.79
C HIS A 268 -0.51 -12.80 -1.17
N ALA A 269 0.04 -13.20 -0.01
CA ALA A 269 -0.55 -14.26 0.81
C ALA A 269 -2.02 -13.96 1.22
N TRP A 270 -2.42 -12.68 1.29
CA TRP A 270 -3.80 -12.25 1.56
C TRP A 270 -4.59 -11.89 0.30
N PHE A 271 -4.02 -12.07 -0.89
CA PHE A 271 -4.61 -11.54 -2.13
C PHE A 271 -6.03 -12.04 -2.38
N ASP A 272 -6.23 -13.37 -2.34
CA ASP A 272 -7.53 -13.98 -2.61
C ASP A 272 -8.57 -13.56 -1.56
N LEU A 273 -8.17 -13.51 -0.28
CA LEU A 273 -9.01 -13.03 0.82
C LEU A 273 -9.47 -11.58 0.61
N LEU A 274 -8.59 -10.71 0.14
CA LEU A 274 -8.95 -9.31 -0.12
C LEU A 274 -9.82 -9.17 -1.36
N ALA A 275 -9.51 -9.90 -2.42
CA ALA A 275 -10.30 -9.89 -3.65
C ALA A 275 -11.77 -10.29 -3.38
N GLU A 276 -12.01 -11.23 -2.46
CA GLU A 276 -13.35 -11.60 -2.00
C GLU A 276 -14.14 -10.41 -1.43
N HIS A 277 -13.49 -9.46 -0.76
CA HIS A 277 -14.14 -8.33 -0.06
C HIS A 277 -14.20 -7.05 -0.88
N VAL A 278 -13.13 -6.72 -1.62
CA VAL A 278 -12.98 -5.42 -2.30
C VAL A 278 -13.90 -5.31 -3.53
N LYS A 279 -14.16 -6.42 -4.23
CA LYS A 279 -15.00 -6.48 -5.44
C LYS A 279 -14.64 -5.37 -6.45
N LEU A 280 -13.35 -5.30 -6.77
CA LEU A 280 -12.74 -4.45 -7.80
C LEU A 280 -11.58 -5.26 -8.38
N PRO A 281 -11.21 -5.12 -9.67
CA PRO A 281 -10.05 -5.82 -10.22
C PRO A 281 -8.80 -5.57 -9.38
N MET A 282 -8.13 -6.64 -8.99
CA MET A 282 -6.85 -6.60 -8.30
C MET A 282 -5.78 -7.34 -9.13
N LEU A 283 -4.56 -6.82 -9.14
CA LEU A 283 -3.44 -7.44 -9.86
C LEU A 283 -2.53 -8.20 -8.90
N HIS A 284 -2.28 -9.47 -9.21
CA HIS A 284 -1.35 -10.30 -8.46
C HIS A 284 0.08 -10.17 -9.00
N ILE A 285 1.00 -9.64 -8.20
CA ILE A 285 2.37 -9.32 -8.63
C ILE A 285 3.15 -10.53 -9.16
N ALA A 286 3.03 -11.69 -8.51
CA ALA A 286 3.73 -12.90 -8.97
C ALA A 286 3.15 -13.42 -10.29
N GLU A 287 1.83 -13.32 -10.51
CA GLU A 287 1.19 -13.71 -11.77
C GLU A 287 1.54 -12.73 -12.89
N ALA A 288 1.61 -11.43 -12.60
CA ALA A 288 2.13 -10.43 -13.52
C ALA A 288 3.60 -10.72 -13.90
N THR A 289 4.41 -11.18 -12.95
CA THR A 289 5.80 -11.59 -13.20
C THR A 289 5.86 -12.82 -14.12
N VAL A 290 5.04 -13.84 -13.86
CA VAL A 290 4.96 -15.03 -14.74
C VAL A 290 4.49 -14.65 -16.15
N LEU A 291 3.54 -13.71 -16.27
CA LEU A 291 3.08 -13.18 -17.55
C LEU A 291 4.20 -12.43 -18.31
N SER A 292 5.06 -11.70 -17.59
CA SER A 292 6.24 -11.06 -18.18
C SER A 292 7.25 -12.11 -18.69
N LEU A 293 7.52 -13.15 -17.89
CA LEU A 293 8.36 -14.29 -18.31
C LEU A 293 7.78 -15.04 -19.52
N GLN A 294 6.45 -15.16 -19.60
CA GLN A 294 5.76 -15.74 -20.77
C GLN A 294 6.00 -14.93 -22.04
N GLN A 295 6.07 -13.60 -21.95
CA GLN A 295 6.34 -12.74 -23.09
C GLN A 295 7.79 -12.83 -23.56
N ALA A 296 8.72 -13.14 -22.64
CA ALA A 296 10.13 -13.39 -22.92
C ALA A 296 10.44 -14.86 -23.28
N LYS A 297 9.42 -15.71 -23.51
CA LYS A 297 9.59 -17.16 -23.72
C LYS A 297 10.52 -17.52 -24.88
N ASP A 298 10.61 -16.68 -25.92
CA ASP A 298 11.44 -16.96 -27.09
C ASP A 298 12.94 -16.80 -26.78
N GLU A 299 13.27 -16.18 -25.63
CA GLU A 299 14.62 -16.00 -25.10
C GLU A 299 14.97 -17.03 -23.99
N LEU A 300 14.00 -17.87 -23.60
CA LEU A 300 14.13 -18.83 -22.50
C LEU A 300 13.85 -20.27 -22.97
N PRO A 301 14.46 -21.29 -22.34
CA PRO A 301 14.08 -22.67 -22.63
C PRO A 301 12.67 -22.99 -22.12
N GLU A 302 12.06 -24.07 -22.64
CA GLU A 302 10.67 -24.47 -22.36
C GLU A 302 10.33 -24.64 -20.86
N ASN A 303 11.31 -25.03 -20.03
CA ASN A 303 11.20 -25.06 -18.58
C ASN A 303 12.41 -24.36 -17.93
N PRO A 304 12.41 -23.02 -17.84
CA PRO A 304 13.56 -22.29 -17.39
C PRO A 304 13.77 -22.43 -15.87
N GLN A 305 15.03 -22.51 -15.47
CA GLN A 305 15.47 -22.40 -14.09
C GLN A 305 15.52 -20.91 -13.73
N ILE A 306 14.60 -20.43 -12.89
CA ILE A 306 14.50 -19.01 -12.54
C ILE A 306 14.87 -18.82 -11.08
N GLY A 307 15.92 -18.03 -10.82
CA GLY A 307 16.32 -17.65 -9.47
C GLY A 307 15.30 -16.71 -8.83
N LEU A 308 14.92 -16.94 -7.58
CA LEU A 308 13.98 -16.08 -6.84
C LEU A 308 14.69 -15.40 -5.67
N ILE A 309 14.74 -14.07 -5.69
CA ILE A 309 15.28 -13.26 -4.60
C ILE A 309 14.11 -12.63 -3.86
N ALA A 310 13.68 -13.24 -2.75
CA ALA A 310 12.51 -12.80 -2.02
C ALA A 310 12.67 -12.94 -0.51
N THR A 311 11.75 -12.34 0.25
CA THR A 311 11.68 -12.57 1.70
C THR A 311 11.40 -14.04 2.01
N THR A 312 11.85 -14.53 3.16
CA THR A 312 11.49 -15.87 3.65
C THR A 312 9.98 -16.09 3.65
N GLY A 313 9.19 -15.09 4.05
CA GLY A 313 7.72 -15.20 3.98
C GLY A 313 7.17 -15.47 2.57
N THR A 314 7.80 -14.92 1.52
CA THR A 314 7.41 -15.19 0.11
C THR A 314 7.82 -16.59 -0.34
N VAL A 315 9.03 -17.02 0.05
CA VAL A 315 9.57 -18.35 -0.29
C VAL A 315 8.77 -19.44 0.40
N ASP A 316 8.57 -19.31 1.71
CA ASP A 316 7.86 -20.26 2.56
C ASP A 316 6.39 -20.39 2.14
N SER A 317 5.74 -19.29 1.74
CA SER A 317 4.35 -19.31 1.25
C SER A 317 4.21 -19.86 -0.17
N ARG A 318 5.31 -20.23 -0.84
CA ARG A 318 5.35 -20.74 -2.22
C ARG A 318 4.61 -19.84 -3.23
N LEU A 319 4.64 -18.53 -3.01
CA LEU A 319 3.81 -17.56 -3.74
C LEU A 319 4.01 -17.64 -5.26
N TYR A 320 5.27 -17.69 -5.69
CA TYR A 320 5.64 -17.69 -7.10
C TYR A 320 5.39 -19.05 -7.77
N GLN A 321 5.54 -20.15 -7.02
CA GLN A 321 5.19 -21.49 -7.48
C GLN A 321 3.68 -21.58 -7.75
N ALA A 322 2.85 -21.17 -6.78
CA ALA A 322 1.40 -21.15 -6.92
C ALA A 322 0.95 -20.24 -8.07
N ALA A 323 1.57 -19.06 -8.21
CA ALA A 323 1.30 -18.17 -9.34
C ALA A 323 1.66 -18.81 -10.69
N GLY A 324 2.80 -19.52 -10.79
CA GLY A 324 3.19 -20.28 -11.97
C GLY A 324 2.13 -21.31 -12.36
N GLU A 325 1.75 -22.17 -11.41
CA GLU A 325 0.70 -23.20 -11.60
C GLU A 325 -0.63 -22.57 -12.05
N ARG A 326 -1.04 -21.46 -11.43
CA ARG A 326 -2.27 -20.74 -11.84
C ARG A 326 -2.16 -20.13 -13.23
N MET A 327 -0.97 -19.71 -13.67
CA MET A 327 -0.77 -19.08 -14.97
C MET A 327 -0.61 -20.08 -16.11
N GLU A 328 -0.26 -21.34 -15.85
CA GLU A 328 -0.23 -22.41 -16.87
C GLU A 328 -1.59 -22.53 -17.60
N LYS A 329 -2.72 -22.37 -16.89
CA LYS A 329 -4.06 -22.39 -17.49
C LYS A 329 -4.34 -21.22 -18.45
N PHE A 330 -3.51 -20.18 -18.39
CA PHE A 330 -3.54 -19.01 -19.28
C PHE A 330 -2.35 -19.02 -20.27
N GLY A 331 -1.72 -20.18 -20.46
CA GLY A 331 -0.59 -20.36 -21.38
C GLY A 331 0.76 -19.90 -20.84
N GLY A 332 0.85 -19.63 -19.53
CA GLY A 332 2.11 -19.32 -18.85
C GLY A 332 3.10 -20.49 -18.94
N PRO A 333 4.42 -20.21 -18.96
CA PRO A 333 5.43 -21.25 -19.06
C PRO A 333 5.51 -22.06 -17.76
N LYS A 334 5.85 -23.33 -17.88
CA LYS A 334 6.26 -24.13 -16.72
C LYS A 334 7.61 -23.60 -16.24
N ILE A 335 7.73 -23.20 -14.98
CA ILE A 335 8.96 -22.60 -14.42
C ILE A 335 9.50 -23.48 -13.30
N THR A 336 10.81 -23.72 -13.30
CA THR A 336 11.51 -24.31 -12.15
C THR A 336 12.13 -23.21 -11.31
N TRP A 337 11.52 -22.92 -10.16
CA TRP A 337 12.01 -21.90 -9.24
C TRP A 337 13.24 -22.39 -8.46
N ARG A 338 14.30 -21.58 -8.45
CA ARG A 338 15.54 -21.81 -7.72
C ARG A 338 15.67 -20.77 -6.61
N HIS A 339 15.96 -21.23 -5.41
CA HIS A 339 16.08 -20.39 -4.22
C HIS A 339 17.54 -20.36 -3.75
N PRO A 340 18.00 -19.29 -3.11
CA PRO A 340 19.30 -19.27 -2.46
C PRO A 340 19.43 -20.35 -1.38
N THR A 341 20.65 -20.75 -1.09
CA THR A 341 20.94 -21.60 0.07
C THR A 341 20.49 -20.91 1.37
N PRO A 342 20.25 -21.65 2.48
CA PRO A 342 19.77 -21.04 3.73
C PRO A 342 20.64 -19.87 4.23
N GLY A 343 21.97 -20.01 4.18
CA GLY A 343 22.89 -18.94 4.61
C GLY A 343 22.84 -17.70 3.70
N THR A 344 22.56 -17.88 2.41
CA THR A 344 22.41 -16.76 1.46
C THR A 344 21.01 -16.18 1.49
N GLN A 345 19.99 -16.97 1.83
CA GLN A 345 18.66 -16.47 2.14
C GLN A 345 18.67 -15.53 3.36
N ASP A 346 19.50 -15.80 4.37
CA ASP A 346 19.72 -14.86 5.49
C ASP A 346 20.35 -13.54 5.02
N LYS A 347 21.27 -13.59 4.05
CA LYS A 347 21.82 -12.37 3.42
C LYS A 347 20.74 -11.60 2.66
N ALA A 348 19.87 -12.29 1.92
CA ALA A 348 18.74 -11.64 1.25
C ALA A 348 17.83 -10.93 2.25
N MET A 349 17.48 -11.59 3.36
CA MET A 349 16.68 -10.98 4.43
C MET A 349 17.37 -9.75 5.03
N ARG A 350 18.66 -9.83 5.36
CA ARG A 350 19.41 -8.69 5.90
C ARG A 350 19.56 -7.56 4.88
N GLY A 351 19.84 -7.85 3.62
CA GLY A 351 19.92 -6.85 2.56
C GLY A 351 18.60 -6.10 2.37
N ILE A 352 17.47 -6.81 2.47
CA ILE A 352 16.12 -6.22 2.39
C ILE A 352 15.80 -5.38 3.63
N TYR A 353 15.92 -5.95 4.84
CA TYR A 353 15.44 -5.31 6.07
C TYR A 353 16.45 -4.32 6.67
N ASP A 354 17.69 -4.77 6.90
CA ASP A 354 18.75 -3.96 7.52
C ASP A 354 19.42 -3.02 6.51
N GLY A 355 19.35 -3.37 5.21
CA GLY A 355 19.80 -2.53 4.11
C GLY A 355 18.69 -1.59 3.63
N VAL A 356 17.99 -2.00 2.57
CA VAL A 356 17.09 -1.14 1.79
C VAL A 356 15.98 -0.51 2.63
N LYS A 357 15.27 -1.31 3.45
CA LYS A 357 14.16 -0.79 4.28
C LYS A 357 14.64 0.14 5.39
N ALA A 358 15.87 -0.04 5.88
CA ALA A 358 16.48 0.83 6.88
C ALA A 358 17.18 2.06 6.27
N GLY A 359 17.28 2.13 4.94
CA GLY A 359 17.95 3.21 4.21
C GLY A 359 19.45 3.02 3.99
N ASP A 360 20.03 1.89 4.39
CA ASP A 360 21.42 1.54 4.08
C ASP A 360 21.51 0.83 2.72
N MET A 361 21.40 1.63 1.66
CA MET A 361 21.47 1.15 0.27
C MET A 361 22.79 0.43 -0.05
N PRO A 362 23.98 0.90 0.38
CA PRO A 362 25.23 0.17 0.16
C PRO A 362 25.23 -1.24 0.76
N LEU A 363 24.74 -1.41 2.00
CA LEU A 363 24.62 -2.72 2.62
C LEU A 363 23.63 -3.61 1.85
N GLY A 364 22.48 -3.05 1.50
CA GLY A 364 21.44 -3.74 0.71
C GLY A 364 21.99 -4.25 -0.62
N ALA A 365 22.64 -3.39 -1.39
CA ALA A 365 23.23 -3.72 -2.68
C ALA A 365 24.32 -4.80 -2.56
N ALA A 366 25.23 -4.68 -1.58
CA ALA A 366 26.30 -5.66 -1.38
C ALA A 366 25.74 -7.06 -1.08
N LEU A 367 24.84 -7.17 -0.10
CA LEU A 367 24.28 -8.46 0.30
C LEU A 367 23.39 -9.08 -0.79
N LEU A 368 22.57 -8.28 -1.46
CA LEU A 368 21.70 -8.76 -2.53
C LEU A 368 22.49 -9.18 -3.78
N ASN A 369 23.57 -8.47 -4.10
CA ASN A 369 24.44 -8.87 -5.20
C ASN A 369 25.10 -10.23 -4.92
N GLU A 370 25.54 -10.51 -3.69
CA GLU A 370 26.05 -11.84 -3.32
C GLU A 370 25.00 -12.95 -3.54
N VAL A 371 23.73 -12.66 -3.26
CA VAL A 371 22.61 -13.59 -3.50
C VAL A 371 22.44 -13.89 -5.00
N VAL A 372 22.47 -12.84 -5.84
CA VAL A 372 22.39 -13.00 -7.30
C VAL A 372 23.55 -13.86 -7.82
N LEU A 373 24.78 -13.58 -7.37
CA LEU A 373 25.96 -14.30 -7.84
C LEU A 373 25.93 -15.79 -7.47
N GLU A 374 25.37 -16.15 -6.32
CA GLU A 374 25.13 -17.56 -5.97
C GLU A 374 24.13 -18.22 -6.94
N LEU A 375 22.98 -17.58 -7.18
CA LEU A 375 21.96 -18.11 -8.09
C LEU A 375 22.50 -18.28 -9.51
N ILE A 376 23.28 -17.32 -10.01
CA ILE A 376 23.94 -17.41 -11.32
C ILE A 376 24.92 -18.58 -11.36
N LYS A 377 25.74 -18.75 -10.31
CA LYS A 377 26.67 -19.88 -10.21
C LYS A 377 25.94 -21.24 -10.21
N ASP A 378 24.72 -21.27 -9.69
CA ASP A 378 23.84 -22.45 -9.65
C ASP A 378 23.10 -22.72 -10.98
N GLY A 379 23.36 -21.92 -12.02
CA GLY A 379 22.92 -22.15 -13.39
C GLY A 379 21.50 -21.70 -13.70
N VAL A 380 21.00 -20.65 -13.04
CA VAL A 380 19.72 -20.04 -13.42
C VAL A 380 19.81 -19.38 -14.80
N HIS A 381 18.73 -19.46 -15.58
CA HIS A 381 18.64 -18.81 -16.89
C HIS A 381 18.26 -17.33 -16.79
N ALA A 382 17.60 -16.93 -15.69
CA ALA A 382 17.27 -15.57 -15.31
C ALA A 382 16.99 -15.54 -13.80
N PHE A 383 16.88 -14.36 -13.21
CA PHE A 383 16.43 -14.21 -11.82
C PHE A 383 15.38 -13.13 -11.68
N VAL A 384 14.56 -13.26 -10.64
CA VAL A 384 13.42 -12.39 -10.33
C VAL A 384 13.69 -11.65 -9.02
N ASP A 385 13.50 -10.33 -9.06
CA ASP A 385 13.45 -9.46 -7.89
C ASP A 385 12.11 -9.66 -7.17
N GLY A 386 11.97 -10.80 -6.49
CA GLY A 386 10.76 -11.27 -5.79
C GLY A 386 10.46 -10.54 -4.47
N CYS A 387 11.13 -9.42 -4.22
CA CYS A 387 10.83 -8.44 -3.20
C CYS A 387 11.06 -7.06 -3.82
N THR A 388 10.11 -6.14 -3.66
CA THR A 388 10.12 -4.84 -4.33
C THR A 388 11.22 -3.89 -3.84
N GLU A 389 11.91 -4.27 -2.77
CA GLU A 389 13.13 -3.61 -2.31
C GLU A 389 14.41 -4.10 -3.01
N VAL A 390 14.37 -5.21 -3.74
CA VAL A 390 15.57 -5.78 -4.39
C VAL A 390 15.98 -4.93 -5.59
N HIS A 391 15.06 -4.66 -6.52
CA HIS A 391 15.39 -3.92 -7.74
C HIS A 391 15.98 -2.52 -7.48
N PRO A 392 15.45 -1.70 -6.54
CA PRO A 392 16.09 -0.42 -6.20
C PRO A 392 17.54 -0.52 -5.72
N ALA A 393 17.96 -1.68 -5.19
CA ALA A 393 19.32 -1.87 -4.67
C ALA A 393 20.32 -2.37 -5.72
N ILE A 394 19.87 -3.20 -6.66
CA ILE A 394 20.77 -3.91 -7.58
C ILE A 394 20.40 -3.76 -9.06
N GLY A 395 19.33 -3.01 -9.40
CA GLY A 395 18.83 -2.87 -10.77
C GLY A 395 19.78 -2.17 -11.73
N ASP A 396 20.74 -1.39 -11.22
CA ASP A 396 21.79 -0.74 -12.01
C ASP A 396 22.99 -1.67 -12.31
N ILE A 397 22.99 -2.90 -11.78
CA ILE A 397 24.06 -3.88 -12.00
C ILE A 397 23.73 -4.72 -13.24
N THR A 398 24.65 -4.77 -14.21
CA THR A 398 24.52 -5.67 -15.36
C THR A 398 24.95 -7.09 -14.99
N TYR A 399 24.06 -8.06 -15.18
CA TYR A 399 24.33 -9.48 -14.98
C TYR A 399 24.43 -10.25 -16.31
N PRO A 400 25.10 -11.41 -16.33
CA PRO A 400 25.21 -12.26 -17.52
C PRO A 400 23.90 -13.01 -17.88
N VAL A 401 22.87 -12.89 -17.04
CA VAL A 401 21.53 -13.45 -17.26
C VAL A 401 20.49 -12.36 -17.06
N PRO A 402 19.29 -12.46 -17.68
CA PRO A 402 18.23 -11.47 -17.51
C PRO A 402 17.79 -11.32 -16.04
N GLN A 403 17.58 -10.07 -15.65
CA GLN A 403 16.96 -9.68 -14.38
C GLN A 403 15.50 -9.29 -14.65
N VAL A 404 14.58 -9.86 -13.90
CA VAL A 404 13.15 -9.59 -14.02
C VAL A 404 12.64 -8.92 -12.76
N ASP A 405 12.27 -7.65 -12.89
CA ASP A 405 11.69 -6.89 -11.80
C ASP A 405 10.18 -7.11 -11.69
N ALA A 406 9.76 -7.67 -10.55
CA ALA A 406 8.36 -7.91 -10.25
C ALA A 406 7.51 -6.64 -10.23
N ALA A 407 8.07 -5.49 -9.81
CA ALA A 407 7.36 -4.21 -9.81
C ALA A 407 7.12 -3.68 -11.23
N THR A 408 8.12 -3.80 -12.11
CA THR A 408 7.98 -3.46 -13.53
C THR A 408 6.94 -4.36 -14.20
N ALA A 409 6.99 -5.68 -13.98
CA ALA A 409 6.00 -6.61 -14.53
C ALA A 409 4.56 -6.27 -14.08
N LEU A 410 4.39 -5.87 -12.81
CA LEU A 410 3.12 -5.39 -12.27
C LEU A 410 2.66 -4.09 -12.95
N ALA A 411 3.56 -3.11 -13.11
CA ALA A 411 3.26 -1.84 -13.75
C ALA A 411 2.82 -2.03 -15.22
N GLU A 412 3.54 -2.83 -15.98
CA GLU A 412 3.22 -3.10 -17.39
C GLU A 412 1.88 -3.84 -17.54
N THR A 413 1.61 -4.78 -16.64
CA THR A 413 0.32 -5.47 -16.59
C THR A 413 -0.82 -4.51 -16.22
N ALA A 414 -0.59 -3.58 -15.29
CA ALA A 414 -1.55 -2.56 -14.92
C ALA A 414 -1.87 -1.60 -16.05
N VAL A 415 -0.85 -1.11 -16.77
CA VAL A 415 -1.02 -0.26 -17.95
C VAL A 415 -1.87 -0.97 -18.99
N ARG A 416 -1.57 -2.24 -19.31
CA ARG A 416 -2.35 -3.04 -20.25
C ARG A 416 -3.81 -3.20 -19.81
N LEU A 417 -4.06 -3.62 -18.57
CA LEU A 417 -5.43 -3.79 -18.07
C LEU A 417 -6.19 -2.46 -18.07
N SER A 418 -5.54 -1.38 -17.63
CA SER A 418 -6.10 -0.05 -17.59
C SER A 418 -6.55 0.44 -18.97
N MET A 419 -5.77 0.17 -20.03
CA MET A 419 -6.16 0.50 -21.40
C MET A 419 -7.40 -0.28 -21.86
N VAL A 420 -7.45 -1.57 -21.54
CA VAL A 420 -8.62 -2.41 -21.85
C VAL A 420 -9.86 -1.87 -21.15
N LEU A 421 -9.77 -1.58 -19.85
CA LEU A 421 -10.89 -1.03 -19.07
C LEU A 421 -11.34 0.32 -19.60
N ALA A 422 -10.43 1.23 -19.93
CA ALA A 422 -10.77 2.53 -20.51
C ALA A 422 -11.53 2.39 -21.84
N ARG A 423 -11.10 1.45 -22.68
CA ARG A 423 -11.78 1.15 -23.95
C ARG A 423 -13.17 0.57 -23.73
N LEU A 424 -13.34 -0.31 -22.75
CA LEU A 424 -14.65 -0.89 -22.40
C LEU A 424 -15.59 0.18 -21.84
N GLU A 425 -15.12 1.00 -20.90
CA GLU A 425 -15.86 2.15 -20.36
C GLU A 425 -16.34 3.05 -21.50
N ARG A 426 -15.44 3.55 -22.37
CA ARG A 426 -15.84 4.39 -23.52
C ARG A 426 -16.86 3.76 -24.47
N LYS A 427 -16.85 2.43 -24.59
CA LYS A 427 -17.74 1.70 -25.51
C LYS A 427 -19.13 1.49 -24.92
N PHE A 428 -19.24 1.33 -23.61
CA PHE A 428 -20.47 0.87 -22.94
C PHE A 428 -21.07 1.87 -21.93
N SER A 429 -20.34 2.93 -21.54
CA SER A 429 -20.86 4.10 -20.82
C SER A 429 -21.47 5.11 -21.79
#